data_AF-A0A4Y2HF32-F1
#
_entry.id   AF-A0A4Y2HF32-F1
#
_cell.length_a   1.000
_cell.length_b   1.000
_cell.length_c   1.000
_cell.angle_alpha   90.00
_cell.angle_beta   90.00
_cell.angle_gamma   90.00
#
_symmetry.space_group_name_H-M   'P 1'
#
loop_
_entity.id
_entity.type
_entity.pdbx_description
1 polymer ?
#
loop_
_entity_poly.entity_id
_entity_poly.type
_entity_poly.pdbx_seq_one_letter_code
_entity_poly.pdbx_strand_id
1 'polypeptide(L)'
;MEGPNANFKFFKELTSCIKEGPEDPEILNMGSCGLHSVNLAFKTGAKCTNWKIFDFMRALYYVEKDKNAPTSKSDVTIKEHISDPLLPAKLAFFQSIANEFESFLTEYQTDVPLIPFLFEDLTNLVSRLFKRFVLRDALKEGNILNVDFENVASFLPPKKIDVGISALCHIKKAKASEGQLNTFFKDARKFLIGCVRKLLERSPLIYILTRSVSCFNPMVTLSETLFDQRLTKLLLILCENNWMTPISADKAKNQLKEVCAESKNGSKLKMYKRTERVDKFWFDLLSTYPKPCNDAISLLKMIMILSHGNSNVERGFSINKECLWENMKEKTLIARRIVYDSIQANGGINNFEVSKQLILSVRNSRGNYEEYKEKKRKEEKELRENFKRKREAENQLKELKAKKLKILEAAQKDSLRVEEEIASLKLLQKKL
;
A
#
# COMPACT_ATOMS: atom_id res chain seq x y z
N MET A 1 13.86 0.52 -3.02
CA MET A 1 12.91 -0.27 -2.22
C MET A 1 12.27 -1.29 -3.15
N GLU A 2 12.26 -2.56 -2.75
CA GLU A 2 11.46 -3.55 -3.47
C GLU A 2 10.01 -3.07 -3.53
N GLY A 3 9.44 -3.02 -4.74
CA GLY A 3 8.21 -2.30 -5.01
C GLY A 3 6.95 -2.94 -4.38
N PRO A 4 5.75 -2.58 -4.89
CA PRO A 4 4.46 -3.07 -4.39
C PRO A 4 4.36 -4.59 -4.22
N ASN A 5 5.09 -5.36 -5.03
CA ASN A 5 5.05 -6.82 -5.04
C ASN A 5 5.60 -7.45 -3.75
N ALA A 6 6.61 -6.85 -3.12
CA ALA A 6 7.12 -7.34 -1.83
C ALA A 6 6.08 -7.16 -0.72
N ASN A 7 5.38 -6.02 -0.72
CA ASN A 7 4.31 -5.73 0.24
C ASN A 7 3.11 -6.66 0.07
N PHE A 8 2.70 -6.98 -1.17
CA PHE A 8 1.61 -7.92 -1.40
C PHE A 8 1.96 -9.37 -1.06
N LYS A 9 3.23 -9.77 -1.23
CA LYS A 9 3.70 -11.09 -0.80
C LYS A 9 3.73 -11.17 0.73
N PHE A 10 4.30 -10.17 1.39
CA PHE A 10 4.28 -10.07 2.85
C PHE A 10 2.86 -10.07 3.40
N PHE A 11 1.94 -9.32 2.78
CA PHE A 11 0.52 -9.33 3.15
C PHE A 11 -0.06 -10.75 3.11
N LYS A 12 0.16 -11.51 2.02
CA LYS A 12 -0.34 -12.88 1.89
C LYS A 12 0.25 -13.82 2.94
N GLU A 13 1.56 -13.72 3.19
CA GLU A 13 2.25 -14.51 4.20
C GLU A 13 1.74 -14.17 5.60
N LEU A 14 1.61 -12.89 5.93
CA LEU A 14 1.07 -12.43 7.21
C LEU A 14 -0.37 -12.88 7.43
N THR A 15 -1.23 -12.79 6.41
CA THR A 15 -2.61 -13.30 6.48
C THR A 15 -2.63 -14.79 6.81
N SER A 16 -1.71 -15.58 6.24
CA SER A 16 -1.62 -17.01 6.52
C SER A 16 -1.10 -17.34 7.92
N CYS A 17 -0.38 -16.41 8.57
CA CYS A 17 0.10 -16.56 9.94
C CYS A 17 -0.89 -16.06 11.00
N ILE A 18 -1.69 -15.04 10.68
CA ILE A 18 -2.65 -14.44 11.63
C ILE A 18 -3.93 -15.26 11.75
N LYS A 19 -4.36 -15.91 10.67
CA LYS A 19 -5.62 -16.66 10.64
C LYS A 19 -5.40 -18.10 11.10
N GLU A 20 -5.41 -18.31 12.42
CA GLU A 20 -5.29 -19.64 13.03
C GLU A 20 -6.66 -20.33 13.18
N GLY A 21 -7.74 -19.55 13.32
CA GLY A 21 -9.12 -19.99 13.46
C GLY A 21 -10.16 -19.10 12.73
N PRO A 22 -11.43 -19.53 12.66
CA PRO A 22 -12.49 -18.83 11.93
C PRO A 22 -12.95 -17.52 12.60
N GLU A 23 -12.67 -17.35 13.89
CA GLU A 23 -13.02 -16.13 14.65
C GLU A 23 -11.90 -15.09 14.68
N ASP A 24 -10.73 -15.40 14.12
CA ASP A 24 -9.60 -14.46 14.11
C ASP A 24 -9.85 -13.29 13.15
N PRO A 25 -9.35 -12.08 13.48
CA PRO A 25 -9.44 -10.92 12.60
C PRO A 25 -8.77 -11.13 11.24
N GLU A 26 -9.47 -10.77 10.17
CA GLU A 26 -8.90 -10.79 8.82
C GLU A 26 -8.19 -9.47 8.49
N ILE A 27 -7.00 -9.52 7.88
CA ILE A 27 -6.28 -8.28 7.56
C ILE A 27 -7.07 -7.43 6.56
N LEU A 28 -7.37 -6.19 6.96
CA LEU A 28 -8.06 -5.22 6.12
C LEU A 28 -7.19 -4.78 4.95
N ASN A 29 -7.61 -5.09 3.72
CA ASN A 29 -6.89 -4.72 2.51
C ASN A 29 -7.32 -3.33 2.01
N MET A 30 -6.37 -2.40 1.96
CA MET A 30 -6.54 -1.05 1.39
C MET A 30 -5.72 -0.82 0.11
N GLY A 31 -5.17 -1.89 -0.45
CA GLY A 31 -4.34 -1.87 -1.65
C GLY A 31 -2.95 -1.29 -1.42
N SER A 32 -2.35 -0.77 -2.50
CA SER A 32 -1.05 -0.12 -2.43
C SER A 32 -1.16 1.33 -1.95
N CYS A 33 -0.15 1.77 -1.23
CA CYS A 33 0.05 3.15 -0.77
C CYS A 33 -0.30 4.20 -1.85
N GLY A 34 -1.11 5.20 -1.49
CA GLY A 34 -1.52 6.28 -2.37
C GLY A 34 -0.34 7.01 -3.03
N LEU A 35 0.75 7.28 -2.30
CA LEU A 35 1.94 7.92 -2.84
C LEU A 35 2.58 7.10 -3.97
N HIS A 36 2.66 5.77 -3.80
CA HIS A 36 3.21 4.88 -4.82
C HIS A 36 2.35 4.87 -6.08
N SER A 37 1.03 4.85 -5.92
CA SER A 37 0.08 4.89 -7.03
C SER A 37 0.18 6.20 -7.80
N VAL A 38 0.35 7.33 -7.10
CA VAL A 38 0.53 8.67 -7.69
C VAL A 38 1.86 8.76 -8.45
N ASN A 39 2.99 8.36 -7.86
CA ASN A 39 4.29 8.33 -8.56
C ASN A 39 4.29 7.39 -9.78
N LEU A 40 3.68 6.21 -9.64
CA LEU A 40 3.58 5.25 -10.74
C LEU A 40 2.68 5.75 -11.87
N ALA A 41 1.63 6.51 -11.54
CA ALA A 41 0.76 7.13 -12.52
C ALA A 41 1.47 8.20 -13.35
N PHE A 42 2.23 9.09 -12.71
CA PHE A 42 3.03 10.08 -13.44
C PHE A 42 4.03 9.40 -14.40
N LYS A 43 4.73 8.38 -13.90
CA LYS A 43 5.67 7.59 -14.70
C LYS A 43 4.99 6.87 -15.86
N THR A 44 3.78 6.33 -15.65
CA THR A 44 3.01 5.66 -16.69
C THR A 44 2.55 6.64 -17.76
N GLY A 45 1.99 7.79 -17.37
CA GLY A 45 1.59 8.84 -18.30
C GLY A 45 2.75 9.32 -19.17
N ALA A 46 3.92 9.55 -18.57
CA ALA A 46 5.12 9.94 -19.31
C ALA A 46 5.51 8.90 -20.38
N LYS A 47 5.41 7.61 -20.07
CA LYS A 47 5.68 6.51 -21.01
C LYS A 47 4.64 6.36 -22.11
N CYS A 48 3.42 6.87 -21.92
CA CYS A 48 2.39 6.89 -22.96
C CYS A 48 2.65 7.94 -24.06
N THR A 49 3.65 8.81 -23.86
CA THR A 49 4.06 9.81 -24.85
C THR A 49 5.29 9.37 -25.61
N ASN A 50 5.42 9.85 -26.85
CA ASN A 50 6.65 9.66 -27.64
C ASN A 50 7.73 10.72 -27.33
N TRP A 51 7.55 11.51 -26.27
CA TRP A 51 8.42 12.67 -26.00
C TRP A 51 9.74 12.32 -25.36
N LYS A 52 9.90 11.09 -24.84
CA LYS A 52 11.14 10.58 -24.23
C LYS A 52 11.79 11.52 -23.19
N ILE A 53 10.99 12.32 -22.49
CA ILE A 53 11.47 13.33 -21.52
C ILE A 53 12.32 12.71 -20.41
N PHE A 54 12.03 11.48 -19.96
CA PHE A 54 12.88 10.82 -18.97
C PHE A 54 14.26 10.43 -19.51
N ASP A 55 14.38 10.11 -20.79
CA ASP A 55 15.68 9.84 -21.41
C ASP A 55 16.46 11.14 -21.57
N PHE A 56 15.79 12.24 -21.92
CA PHE A 56 16.38 13.58 -21.91
C PHE A 56 16.89 14.00 -20.52
N MET A 57 16.07 13.87 -19.48
CA MET A 57 16.48 14.20 -18.09
C MET A 57 17.64 13.31 -17.61
N ARG A 58 17.62 12.01 -17.97
CA ARG A 58 18.72 11.09 -17.64
C ARG A 58 20.00 11.46 -18.38
N ALA A 59 19.90 11.85 -19.65
CA ALA A 59 21.04 12.30 -20.44
C ALA A 59 21.67 13.57 -19.84
N LEU A 60 20.85 14.56 -19.44
CA LEU A 60 21.31 15.77 -18.75
C LEU A 60 22.10 15.43 -17.47
N TYR A 61 21.57 14.55 -16.63
CA TYR A 61 22.23 14.11 -15.40
C TYR A 61 23.61 13.46 -15.65
N TYR A 62 23.72 12.63 -16.68
CA TYR A 62 24.99 11.99 -17.01
C TYR A 62 26.02 12.97 -17.56
N VAL A 63 25.60 13.91 -18.43
CA VAL A 63 26.51 14.94 -18.95
C VAL A 63 26.95 15.92 -17.85
N GLU A 64 26.10 16.19 -16.87
CA GLU A 64 26.49 17.00 -15.72
C GLU A 64 27.55 16.31 -14.86
N LYS A 65 27.44 14.98 -14.70
CA LYS A 65 28.39 14.17 -13.91
C LYS A 65 29.68 13.82 -14.64
N ASP A 66 29.59 13.58 -15.94
CA ASP A 66 30.70 13.21 -16.80
C ASP A 66 30.91 14.32 -17.82
N LYS A 67 31.89 15.19 -17.55
CA LYS A 67 32.21 16.37 -18.39
C LYS A 67 32.98 16.00 -19.66
N ASN A 68 33.14 14.72 -19.98
CA ASN A 68 33.74 14.29 -21.24
C ASN A 68 32.81 14.63 -22.43
N ALA A 69 33.34 15.31 -23.44
CA ALA A 69 32.60 15.87 -24.58
C ALA A 69 32.31 14.83 -25.71
N PRO A 70 31.76 15.25 -26.86
CA PRO A 70 30.36 15.51 -27.22
C PRO A 70 29.75 14.37 -28.08
N THR A 71 30.38 13.19 -28.11
CA THR A 71 29.97 12.02 -28.93
C THR A 71 29.28 10.95 -28.12
N SER A 72 29.00 11.21 -26.84
CA SER A 72 28.29 10.25 -26.00
C SER A 72 26.84 10.09 -26.48
N LYS A 73 26.23 8.94 -26.19
CA LYS A 73 24.80 8.70 -26.46
C LYS A 73 23.91 9.75 -25.78
N SER A 74 24.35 10.28 -24.64
CA SER A 74 23.66 11.35 -23.90
C SER A 74 23.67 12.67 -24.67
N ASP A 75 24.79 13.04 -25.29
CA ASP A 75 24.90 14.27 -26.09
C ASP A 75 24.00 14.23 -27.33
N VAL A 76 23.99 13.09 -28.04
CA VAL A 76 23.09 12.88 -29.19
C VAL A 76 21.63 13.04 -28.76
N THR A 77 21.25 12.42 -27.63
CA THR A 77 19.90 12.53 -27.08
C THR A 77 19.55 13.98 -26.73
N ILE A 78 20.45 14.72 -26.09
CA ILE A 78 20.24 16.14 -25.74
C ILE A 78 20.07 16.98 -27.01
N LYS A 79 20.94 16.80 -28.01
CA LYS A 79 20.89 17.54 -29.28
C LYS A 79 19.58 17.30 -30.03
N GLU A 80 19.10 16.06 -30.09
CA GLU A 80 17.81 15.71 -30.68
C GLU A 80 16.66 16.46 -30.00
N HIS A 81 16.65 16.52 -28.66
CA HIS A 81 15.58 17.18 -27.90
C HIS A 81 15.65 18.71 -28.01
N ILE A 82 16.84 19.32 -27.94
CA ILE A 82 17.00 20.78 -28.07
C ILE A 82 16.58 21.25 -29.48
N SER A 83 16.70 20.38 -30.49
CA SER A 83 16.24 20.66 -31.85
C SER A 83 14.71 20.67 -31.98
N ASP A 84 13.98 20.16 -31.00
CA ASP A 84 12.51 20.18 -31.00
C ASP A 84 11.97 21.55 -30.56
N PRO A 85 11.29 22.31 -31.44
CA PRO A 85 10.75 23.63 -31.10
C PRO A 85 9.68 23.59 -30.00
N LEU A 86 9.09 22.42 -29.71
CA LEU A 86 8.09 22.23 -28.67
C LEU A 86 8.66 21.69 -27.36
N LEU A 87 9.97 21.46 -27.24
CA LEU A 87 10.58 20.98 -25.99
C LEU A 87 10.18 21.85 -24.77
N PRO A 88 10.25 23.19 -24.81
CA PRO A 88 9.85 24.03 -23.67
C PRO A 88 8.37 23.82 -23.28
N ALA A 89 7.48 23.66 -24.28
CA ALA A 89 6.07 23.39 -24.03
C ALA A 89 5.84 22.02 -23.39
N LYS A 90 6.59 20.99 -23.83
CA LYS A 90 6.55 19.63 -23.26
C LYS A 90 7.00 19.63 -21.80
N LEU A 91 8.11 20.31 -21.49
CA LEU A 91 8.63 20.45 -20.13
C LEU A 91 7.63 21.21 -19.23
N ALA A 92 7.08 22.32 -19.72
CA ALA A 92 6.08 23.10 -18.98
C ALA A 92 4.78 22.30 -18.72
N PHE A 93 4.34 21.47 -19.67
CA PHE A 93 3.21 20.56 -19.46
C PHE A 93 3.52 19.54 -18.36
N PHE A 94 4.69 18.88 -18.42
CA PHE A 94 5.12 17.92 -17.40
C PHE A 94 5.18 18.57 -16.02
N GLN A 95 5.75 19.76 -15.93
CA GLN A 95 5.81 20.53 -14.68
C GLN A 95 4.42 20.85 -14.14
N SER A 96 3.48 21.26 -15.02
CA SER A 96 2.11 21.55 -14.61
C SER A 96 1.42 20.34 -13.96
N ILE A 97 1.61 19.14 -14.50
CA ILE A 97 1.06 17.93 -13.89
C ILE A 97 1.85 17.51 -12.65
N ALA A 98 3.18 17.64 -12.66
CA ALA A 98 4.03 17.33 -11.52
C ALA A 98 3.61 18.13 -10.28
N ASN A 99 3.34 19.43 -10.43
CA ASN A 99 2.89 20.28 -9.32
C ASN A 99 1.56 19.82 -8.69
N GLU A 100 0.63 19.29 -9.50
CA GLU A 100 -0.62 18.72 -8.98
C GLU A 100 -0.39 17.46 -8.16
N PHE A 101 0.55 16.62 -8.58
CA PHE A 101 0.92 15.39 -7.89
C PHE A 101 1.71 15.70 -6.63
N GLU A 102 2.67 16.63 -6.71
CA GLU A 102 3.53 17.06 -5.62
C GLU A 102 2.74 17.57 -4.43
N SER A 103 1.68 18.36 -4.67
CA SER A 103 0.81 18.86 -3.60
C SER A 103 0.25 17.71 -2.74
N PHE A 104 -0.23 16.64 -3.37
CA PHE A 104 -0.71 15.44 -2.68
C PHE A 104 0.43 14.65 -2.05
N LEU A 105 1.53 14.44 -2.79
CA LEU A 105 2.66 13.64 -2.33
C LEU A 105 3.30 14.23 -1.07
N THR A 106 3.49 15.54 -1.03
CA THR A 106 4.09 16.26 0.10
C THR A 106 3.17 16.23 1.32
N GLU A 107 1.87 16.42 1.15
CA GLU A 107 0.91 16.40 2.26
C GLU A 107 0.86 15.03 2.95
N TYR A 108 0.95 13.94 2.19
CA TYR A 108 0.88 12.57 2.73
C TYR A 108 2.24 12.02 3.21
N GLN A 109 3.32 12.81 3.12
CA GLN A 109 4.62 12.50 3.74
C GLN A 109 4.65 12.87 5.24
N THR A 110 3.71 12.32 6.01
CA THR A 110 3.53 12.65 7.43
C THR A 110 3.18 11.43 8.29
N ASP A 111 3.44 11.50 9.60
CA ASP A 111 2.94 10.54 10.62
C ASP A 111 1.58 10.91 11.21
N VAL A 112 1.03 12.08 10.86
CA VAL A 112 -0.35 12.42 11.20
C VAL A 112 -1.30 11.45 10.47
N PRO A 113 -2.30 10.85 11.13
CA PRO A 113 -3.16 9.85 10.51
C PRO A 113 -4.13 10.50 9.51
N LEU A 114 -3.70 10.64 8.25
CA LEU A 114 -4.49 11.30 7.21
C LEU A 114 -5.50 10.37 6.52
N ILE A 115 -5.69 9.15 7.02
CA ILE A 115 -6.61 8.18 6.43
C ILE A 115 -8.05 8.70 6.24
N PRO A 116 -8.61 9.54 7.14
CA PRO A 116 -9.97 10.07 6.93
C PRO A 116 -10.08 10.97 5.70
N PHE A 117 -8.99 11.59 5.24
CA PHE A 117 -8.99 12.52 4.12
C PHE A 117 -8.61 11.87 2.78
N LEU A 118 -8.06 10.65 2.82
CA LEU A 118 -7.45 9.98 1.67
C LEU A 118 -8.41 9.83 0.49
N PHE A 119 -9.69 9.51 0.77
CA PHE A 119 -10.69 9.34 -0.26
C PHE A 119 -11.01 10.65 -0.99
N GLU A 120 -11.30 11.73 -0.26
CA GLU A 120 -11.59 13.04 -0.84
C GLU A 120 -10.37 13.59 -1.61
N ASP A 121 -9.19 13.53 -1.01
CA ASP A 121 -7.97 14.12 -1.60
C ASP A 121 -7.58 13.41 -2.90
N LEU A 122 -7.65 12.08 -2.93
CA LEU A 122 -7.42 11.31 -4.16
C LEU A 122 -8.52 11.54 -5.20
N THR A 123 -9.79 11.60 -4.78
CA THR A 123 -10.91 11.88 -5.68
C THR A 123 -10.75 13.26 -6.33
N ASN A 124 -10.33 14.26 -5.55
CA ASN A 124 -10.05 15.60 -6.02
C ASN A 124 -8.86 15.65 -6.98
N LEU A 125 -7.77 14.95 -6.67
CA LEU A 125 -6.62 14.83 -7.59
C LEU A 125 -7.04 14.23 -8.93
N VAL A 126 -7.75 13.10 -8.92
CA VAL A 126 -8.23 12.44 -10.14
C VAL A 126 -9.20 13.34 -10.90
N SER A 127 -10.10 14.04 -10.20
CA SER A 127 -11.06 14.97 -10.79
C SER A 127 -10.39 16.14 -11.50
N ARG A 128 -9.33 16.72 -10.91
CA ARG A 128 -8.56 17.79 -11.54
C ARG A 128 -7.92 17.33 -12.84
N LEU A 129 -7.33 16.13 -12.86
CA LEU A 129 -6.76 15.56 -14.08
C LEU A 129 -7.83 15.29 -15.14
N PHE A 130 -8.98 14.72 -14.76
CA PHE A 130 -10.08 14.50 -15.70
C PHE A 130 -10.58 15.79 -16.35
N LYS A 131 -10.73 16.87 -15.57
CA LYS A 131 -11.18 18.18 -16.07
C LYS A 131 -10.27 18.76 -17.16
N ARG A 132 -9.02 18.29 -17.29
CA ARG A 132 -8.10 18.73 -18.34
C ARG A 132 -8.39 18.15 -19.72
N PHE A 133 -9.08 17.01 -19.82
CA PHE A 133 -9.26 16.31 -21.11
C PHE A 133 -10.65 15.68 -21.32
N VAL A 134 -11.52 15.65 -20.32
CA VAL A 134 -12.88 15.08 -20.41
C VAL A 134 -13.92 16.19 -20.40
N LEU A 135 -14.99 16.01 -21.18
CA LEU A 135 -16.16 16.90 -21.19
C LEU A 135 -16.85 16.91 -19.82
N ARG A 136 -17.36 18.07 -19.41
CA ARG A 136 -18.05 18.23 -18.12
C ARG A 136 -19.26 17.29 -18.00
N ASP A 137 -20.03 17.14 -19.08
CA ASP A 137 -21.25 16.32 -19.08
C ASP A 137 -20.96 14.82 -18.95
N ALA A 138 -19.75 14.38 -19.31
CA ALA A 138 -19.30 13.01 -19.13
C ALA A 138 -18.84 12.71 -17.69
N LEU A 139 -18.53 13.75 -16.90
CA LEU A 139 -18.13 13.66 -15.49
C LEU A 139 -19.31 13.94 -14.56
N LYS A 140 -20.32 13.06 -14.53
CA LYS A 140 -21.37 13.12 -13.50
C LYS A 140 -20.76 12.79 -12.11
N GLU A 141 -21.22 13.47 -11.06
CA GLU A 141 -20.77 13.19 -9.69
C GLU A 141 -20.95 11.70 -9.35
N GLY A 142 -19.88 11.06 -8.87
CA GLY A 142 -19.84 9.62 -8.58
C GLY A 142 -19.33 8.72 -9.72
N ASN A 143 -19.18 9.22 -10.96
CA ASN A 143 -18.77 8.42 -12.12
C ASN A 143 -17.24 8.37 -12.36
N ILE A 144 -16.44 9.00 -11.49
CA ILE A 144 -14.98 9.15 -11.64
C ILE A 144 -14.26 7.79 -11.65
N LEU A 145 -14.81 6.78 -10.96
CA LEU A 145 -14.24 5.43 -10.92
C LEU A 145 -14.60 4.58 -12.15
N ASN A 146 -15.63 4.97 -12.91
CA ASN A 146 -16.21 4.16 -13.98
C ASN A 146 -16.14 4.88 -15.35
N VAL A 147 -15.16 5.76 -15.54
CA VAL A 147 -15.00 6.46 -16.82
C VAL A 147 -14.55 5.49 -17.91
N ASP A 148 -15.32 5.46 -18.99
CA ASP A 148 -14.95 4.74 -20.21
C ASP A 148 -13.88 5.52 -20.99
N PHE A 149 -12.65 4.99 -20.98
CA PHE A 149 -11.52 5.59 -21.68
C PHE A 149 -11.52 5.33 -23.19
N GLU A 150 -12.39 4.45 -23.68
CA GLU A 150 -12.50 4.09 -25.10
C GLU A 150 -13.56 4.94 -25.82
N ASN A 151 -14.49 5.57 -25.07
CA ASN A 151 -15.45 6.51 -25.62
C ASN A 151 -14.84 7.89 -25.89
N VAL A 152 -14.26 8.05 -27.08
CA VAL A 152 -13.62 9.30 -27.54
C VAL A 152 -14.57 10.49 -27.58
N ALA A 153 -15.90 10.27 -27.71
CA ALA A 153 -16.89 11.35 -27.72
C ALA A 153 -16.98 12.07 -26.36
N SER A 154 -16.55 11.41 -25.28
CA SER A 154 -16.48 12.00 -23.94
C SER A 154 -15.29 12.95 -23.75
N PHE A 155 -14.37 13.04 -24.72
CA PHE A 155 -13.13 13.81 -24.58
C PHE A 155 -13.19 15.20 -25.22
N LEU A 156 -12.46 16.14 -24.61
CA LEU A 156 -12.26 17.46 -25.18
C LEU A 156 -11.51 17.38 -26.51
N PRO A 157 -11.89 18.18 -27.53
CA PRO A 157 -11.13 18.31 -28.77
C PRO A 157 -9.65 18.65 -28.49
N PRO A 158 -8.68 18.21 -29.34
CA PRO A 158 -7.25 18.37 -29.05
C PRO A 158 -6.84 19.79 -28.65
N LYS A 159 -7.30 20.81 -29.38
CA LYS A 159 -6.98 22.23 -29.10
C LYS A 159 -7.63 22.79 -27.82
N LYS A 160 -8.58 22.06 -27.21
CA LYS A 160 -9.26 22.42 -25.95
C LYS A 160 -8.71 21.67 -24.72
N ILE A 161 -7.74 20.78 -24.91
CA ILE A 161 -7.09 20.09 -23.79
C ILE A 161 -6.33 21.12 -22.95
N ASP A 162 -6.52 21.07 -21.63
CA ASP A 162 -5.79 21.92 -20.71
C ASP A 162 -4.38 21.38 -20.46
N VAL A 163 -3.44 21.95 -21.21
CA VAL A 163 -2.00 21.68 -21.11
C VAL A 163 -1.28 22.64 -20.14
N GLY A 164 -2.01 23.54 -19.48
CA GLY A 164 -1.47 24.58 -18.61
C GLY A 164 -1.02 25.84 -19.36
N ILE A 165 -1.14 26.98 -18.67
CA ILE A 165 -0.83 28.31 -19.22
C ILE A 165 0.63 28.42 -19.69
N SER A 166 1.58 27.91 -18.89
CA SER A 166 3.01 27.95 -19.25
C SER A 166 3.29 27.22 -20.56
N ALA A 167 2.73 26.02 -20.75
CA ALA A 167 2.87 25.28 -21.99
C ALA A 167 2.24 26.02 -23.18
N LEU A 168 1.06 26.61 -23.01
CA LEU A 168 0.41 27.43 -24.04
C LEU A 168 1.25 28.66 -24.43
N CYS A 169 1.89 29.33 -23.48
CA CYS A 169 2.80 30.44 -23.76
C CYS A 169 4.01 29.98 -24.60
N HIS A 170 4.58 28.82 -24.30
CA HIS A 170 5.67 28.25 -25.10
C HIS A 170 5.20 27.80 -26.49
N ILE A 171 4.00 27.21 -26.62
CA ILE A 171 3.40 26.85 -27.90
C ILE A 171 3.22 28.07 -28.81
N LYS A 172 2.71 29.18 -28.26
CA LYS A 172 2.52 30.43 -29.04
C LYS A 172 3.83 31.04 -29.53
N LYS A 173 4.93 30.82 -28.81
CA LYS A 173 6.28 31.28 -29.19
C LYS A 173 7.01 30.30 -30.11
N ALA A 174 6.58 29.03 -30.14
CA ALA A 174 7.21 28.00 -30.93
C ALA A 174 6.90 28.18 -32.42
N LYS A 175 7.92 28.08 -33.27
CA LYS A 175 7.77 28.03 -34.74
C LYS A 175 7.41 26.60 -35.20
N ALA A 176 6.39 26.00 -34.58
CA ALA A 176 5.97 24.63 -34.85
C ALA A 176 4.87 24.57 -35.92
N SER A 177 4.88 23.54 -36.75
CA SER A 177 3.83 23.29 -37.74
C SER A 177 2.53 22.82 -37.10
N GLU A 178 1.40 22.98 -37.80
CA GLU A 178 0.11 22.50 -37.29
C GLU A 178 0.10 20.97 -37.04
N GLY A 179 0.83 20.21 -37.86
CA GLY A 179 1.03 18.77 -37.64
C GLY A 179 1.76 18.46 -36.33
N GLN A 180 2.81 19.22 -36.00
CA GLN A 180 3.54 19.10 -34.73
C GLN A 180 2.65 19.45 -33.54
N LEU A 181 1.86 20.53 -33.64
CA LEU A 181 0.92 20.94 -32.59
C LEU A 181 -0.19 19.90 -32.36
N ASN A 182 -0.77 19.36 -33.43
CA ASN A 182 -1.77 18.30 -33.32
C ASN A 182 -1.20 17.03 -32.64
N THR A 183 0.06 16.71 -32.94
CA THR A 183 0.77 15.58 -32.31
C THR A 183 1.02 15.85 -30.83
N PHE A 184 1.43 17.07 -30.47
CA PHE A 184 1.60 17.48 -29.09
C PHE A 184 0.31 17.32 -28.28
N PHE A 185 -0.83 17.84 -28.75
CA PHE A 185 -2.10 17.72 -28.00
C PHE A 185 -2.59 16.27 -27.91
N LYS A 186 -2.38 15.44 -28.96
CA LYS A 186 -2.68 14.01 -28.90
C LYS A 186 -1.84 13.30 -27.84
N ASP A 187 -0.55 13.57 -27.77
CA ASP A 187 0.34 12.97 -26.78
C ASP A 187 0.07 13.50 -25.36
N ALA A 188 -0.26 14.78 -25.20
CA ALA A 188 -0.70 15.34 -23.92
C ALA A 188 -1.97 14.63 -23.40
N ARG A 189 -2.92 14.31 -24.30
CA ARG A 189 -4.09 13.49 -23.94
C ARG A 189 -3.67 12.09 -23.47
N LYS A 190 -2.81 11.41 -24.24
CA LYS A 190 -2.32 10.07 -23.89
C LYS A 190 -1.62 10.06 -22.53
N PHE A 191 -0.85 11.10 -22.23
CA PHE A 191 -0.23 11.28 -20.91
C PHE A 191 -1.30 11.30 -19.81
N LEU A 192 -2.30 12.19 -19.93
CA LEU A 192 -3.35 12.35 -18.92
C LEU A 192 -4.17 11.07 -18.74
N ILE A 193 -4.56 10.41 -19.85
CA ILE A 193 -5.25 9.11 -19.81
C ILE A 193 -4.38 8.06 -19.12
N GLY A 194 -3.10 7.97 -19.45
CA GLY A 194 -2.15 7.05 -18.83
C GLY A 194 -2.01 7.27 -17.32
N CYS A 195 -1.94 8.52 -16.88
CA CYS A 195 -1.94 8.87 -15.45
C CYS A 195 -3.22 8.42 -14.76
N VAL A 196 -4.38 8.83 -15.28
CA VAL A 196 -5.67 8.56 -14.63
C VAL A 196 -6.00 7.07 -14.61
N ARG A 197 -5.80 6.34 -15.73
CA ARG A 197 -5.97 4.88 -15.75
C ARG A 197 -5.13 4.21 -14.68
N LYS A 198 -3.87 4.64 -14.53
CA LYS A 198 -2.97 4.03 -13.56
C LYS A 198 -3.33 4.37 -12.11
N LEU A 199 -3.79 5.61 -11.86
CA LEU A 199 -4.35 5.98 -10.57
C LEU A 199 -5.54 5.06 -10.25
N LEU A 200 -6.52 4.95 -11.13
CA LEU A 200 -7.71 4.14 -10.89
C LEU A 200 -7.40 2.63 -10.71
N GLU A 201 -6.41 2.08 -11.41
CA GLU A 201 -6.01 0.66 -11.29
C GLU A 201 -5.41 0.31 -9.91
N ARG A 202 -4.67 1.23 -9.29
CA ARG A 202 -3.83 0.95 -8.10
C ARG A 202 -4.15 1.79 -6.88
N SER A 203 -5.10 2.71 -6.99
CA SER A 203 -5.40 3.66 -5.93
C SER A 203 -6.23 3.04 -4.80
N PRO A 204 -6.03 3.47 -3.55
CA PRO A 204 -6.93 3.20 -2.43
C PRO A 204 -8.40 3.56 -2.72
N LEU A 205 -8.68 4.41 -3.72
CA LEU A 205 -10.03 4.82 -4.12
C LEU A 205 -10.96 3.65 -4.50
N ILE A 206 -10.43 2.53 -4.98
CA ILE A 206 -11.24 1.37 -5.37
C ILE A 206 -11.81 0.63 -4.16
N TYR A 207 -11.24 0.83 -2.98
CA TYR A 207 -11.62 0.10 -1.77
C TYR A 207 -12.74 0.82 -1.04
N ILE A 208 -13.81 0.08 -0.75
CA ILE A 208 -14.95 0.58 0.01
C ILE A 208 -14.51 1.06 1.41
N LEU A 209 -13.52 0.38 2.02
CA LEU A 209 -12.95 0.77 3.30
C LEU A 209 -12.39 2.21 3.27
N THR A 210 -11.58 2.56 2.27
CA THR A 210 -11.02 3.92 2.12
C THR A 210 -12.12 4.98 2.08
N ARG A 211 -13.19 4.72 1.33
CA ARG A 211 -14.36 5.61 1.27
C ARG A 211 -15.12 5.64 2.60
N SER A 212 -15.22 4.52 3.32
CA SER A 212 -16.02 4.43 4.55
C SER A 212 -15.33 5.12 5.73
N VAL A 213 -13.99 5.02 5.81
CA VAL A 213 -13.15 5.68 6.81
C VAL A 213 -13.27 7.21 6.79
N SER A 214 -13.57 7.80 5.63
CA SER A 214 -13.81 9.23 5.52
C SER A 214 -15.03 9.75 6.32
N CYS A 215 -15.83 8.89 6.96
CA CYS A 215 -16.79 9.36 7.97
C CYS A 215 -16.13 10.14 9.13
N PHE A 216 -14.83 9.92 9.37
CA PHE A 216 -14.02 10.66 10.34
C PHE A 216 -13.37 11.92 9.76
N ASN A 217 -13.63 12.29 8.50
CA ASN A 217 -13.28 13.61 8.00
C ASN A 217 -14.27 14.62 8.57
N PRO A 218 -13.85 15.62 9.38
CA PRO A 218 -14.78 16.55 10.02
C PRO A 218 -15.75 17.23 9.04
N MET A 219 -15.31 17.51 7.81
CA MET A 219 -16.17 18.11 6.78
C MET A 219 -17.24 17.15 6.26
N VAL A 220 -16.95 15.84 6.21
CA VAL A 220 -17.91 14.80 5.83
C VAL A 220 -18.90 14.57 6.96
N THR A 221 -18.43 14.56 8.21
CA THR A 221 -19.27 14.39 9.41
C THR A 221 -20.39 15.43 9.50
N LEU A 222 -20.16 16.66 8.99
CA LEU A 222 -21.18 17.71 8.96
C LEU A 222 -22.41 17.35 8.11
N SER A 223 -22.27 16.43 7.16
CA SER A 223 -23.40 15.89 6.42
C SER A 223 -23.90 14.63 7.11
N GLU A 224 -25.00 14.75 7.87
CA GLU A 224 -25.56 13.64 8.65
C GLU A 224 -25.85 12.40 7.79
N THR A 225 -26.37 12.60 6.57
CA THR A 225 -26.67 11.52 5.63
C THR A 225 -25.40 10.82 5.13
N LEU A 226 -24.38 11.58 4.70
CA LEU A 226 -23.12 11.01 4.23
C LEU A 226 -22.36 10.32 5.36
N PHE A 227 -22.36 10.94 6.55
CA PHE A 227 -21.74 10.42 7.75
C PHE A 227 -22.33 9.07 8.13
N ASP A 228 -23.66 8.96 8.28
CA ASP A 228 -24.32 7.71 8.64
C ASP A 228 -24.08 6.62 7.59
N GLN A 229 -24.16 6.94 6.30
CA GLN A 229 -23.93 5.98 5.22
C GLN A 229 -22.50 5.41 5.26
N ARG A 230 -21.50 6.26 5.46
CA ARG A 230 -20.08 5.86 5.48
C ARG A 230 -19.71 5.14 6.76
N LEU A 231 -20.21 5.61 7.91
CA LEU A 231 -20.01 4.98 9.21
C LEU A 231 -20.64 3.58 9.24
N THR A 232 -21.86 3.43 8.72
CA THR A 232 -22.52 2.11 8.66
C THR A 232 -21.72 1.12 7.84
N LYS A 233 -21.25 1.53 6.64
CA LYS A 233 -20.41 0.68 5.80
C LYS A 233 -19.09 0.30 6.47
N LEU A 234 -18.47 1.25 7.17
CA LEU A 234 -17.24 1.00 7.91
C LEU A 234 -17.44 -0.08 8.97
N LEU A 235 -18.48 0.07 9.79
CA LEU A 235 -18.80 -0.85 10.87
C LEU A 235 -19.12 -2.26 10.35
N LEU A 236 -19.89 -2.37 9.26
CA LEU A 236 -20.16 -3.65 8.61
C LEU A 236 -18.88 -4.34 8.15
N ILE A 237 -17.97 -3.61 7.49
CA ILE A 237 -16.66 -4.15 7.07
C ILE A 237 -15.88 -4.69 8.28
N LEU A 238 -15.85 -3.95 9.39
CA LEU A 238 -15.14 -4.38 10.59
C LEU A 238 -15.76 -5.62 11.22
N CYS A 239 -17.09 -5.73 11.22
CA CYS A 239 -17.80 -6.92 11.69
C CYS A 239 -17.56 -8.13 10.79
N GLU A 240 -17.67 -7.97 9.48
CA GLU A 240 -17.43 -9.04 8.49
C GLU A 240 -16.00 -9.59 8.54
N ASN A 241 -15.05 -8.78 9.01
CA ASN A 241 -13.63 -9.15 9.12
C ASN A 241 -13.22 -9.46 10.58
N ASN A 242 -14.17 -9.72 11.48
CA ASN A 242 -13.94 -10.09 12.90
C ASN A 242 -13.15 -9.07 13.74
N TRP A 243 -13.10 -7.80 13.34
CA TRP A 243 -12.45 -6.73 14.14
C TRP A 243 -13.36 -6.16 15.23
N MET A 244 -14.68 -6.25 15.04
CA MET A 244 -15.67 -5.75 15.99
C MET A 244 -16.90 -6.66 16.03
N THR A 245 -17.50 -6.82 17.21
CA THR A 245 -18.80 -7.50 17.32
C THR A 245 -19.94 -6.58 16.86
N PRO A 246 -21.05 -7.11 16.33
CA PRO A 246 -22.21 -6.29 15.93
C PRO A 246 -22.73 -5.40 17.06
N ILE A 247 -22.74 -5.93 18.30
CA ILE A 247 -23.17 -5.19 19.50
C ILE A 247 -22.25 -3.99 19.77
N SER A 248 -20.92 -4.18 19.69
CA SER A 248 -19.98 -3.07 19.87
C SER A 248 -20.07 -2.06 18.73
N ALA A 249 -20.31 -2.51 17.50
CA ALA A 249 -20.52 -1.66 16.35
C ALA A 249 -21.76 -0.76 16.49
N ASP A 250 -22.90 -1.30 16.93
CA ASP A 250 -24.12 -0.52 17.20
C ASP A 250 -23.89 0.52 18.30
N LYS A 251 -23.18 0.13 19.38
CA LYS A 251 -22.81 1.07 20.45
C LYS A 251 -21.91 2.19 19.93
N ALA A 252 -20.86 1.86 19.17
CA ALA A 252 -19.96 2.85 18.58
C ALA A 252 -20.71 3.81 17.66
N LYS A 253 -21.63 3.29 16.83
CA LYS A 253 -22.47 4.09 15.94
C LYS A 253 -23.31 5.11 16.71
N ASN A 254 -24.01 4.65 17.74
CA ASN A 254 -24.88 5.50 18.55
C ASN A 254 -24.08 6.55 19.32
N GLN A 255 -22.97 6.15 19.95
CA GLN A 255 -22.05 7.07 20.65
C GLN A 255 -21.56 8.18 19.72
N LEU A 256 -21.10 7.84 18.51
CA LEU A 256 -20.61 8.83 17.55
C LEU A 256 -21.71 9.79 17.07
N LYS A 257 -22.91 9.27 16.80
CA LYS A 257 -24.06 10.10 16.42
C LYS A 257 -24.44 11.10 17.51
N GLU A 258 -24.52 10.64 18.76
CA GLU A 258 -24.83 11.51 19.91
C GLU A 258 -23.78 12.62 20.08
N VAL A 259 -22.50 12.27 19.98
CA VAL A 259 -21.38 13.24 20.07
C VAL A 259 -21.46 14.28 18.96
N CYS A 260 -21.74 13.85 17.72
CA CYS A 260 -21.79 14.76 16.57
C CYS A 260 -23.06 15.62 16.53
N ALA A 261 -24.16 15.15 17.12
CA ALA A 261 -25.42 15.89 17.22
C ALA A 261 -25.37 17.06 18.22
N GLU A 262 -24.42 17.06 19.16
CA GLU A 262 -24.24 18.15 20.11
C GLU A 262 -23.81 19.44 19.40
N SER A 263 -24.57 20.53 19.55
CA SER A 263 -24.33 21.81 18.88
C SER A 263 -22.90 22.34 19.05
N LYS A 264 -22.33 22.21 20.26
CA LYS A 264 -20.94 22.61 20.55
C LYS A 264 -19.93 21.84 19.70
N ASN A 265 -20.14 20.54 19.52
CA ASN A 265 -19.27 19.69 18.71
C ASN A 265 -19.49 19.93 17.22
N GLY A 266 -20.72 20.20 16.79
CA GLY A 266 -21.01 20.68 15.43
C GLY A 266 -20.22 21.94 15.06
N SER A 267 -20.11 22.90 15.99
CA SER A 267 -19.27 24.09 15.80
C SER A 267 -17.78 23.77 15.74
N LYS A 268 -17.27 22.88 16.62
CA LYS A 268 -15.87 22.40 16.57
C LYS A 268 -15.53 21.73 15.23
N LEU A 269 -16.43 20.87 14.72
CA LEU A 269 -16.28 20.21 13.42
C LEU A 269 -16.17 21.23 12.27
N LYS A 270 -16.98 22.29 12.28
CA LYS A 270 -16.91 23.37 11.27
C LYS A 270 -15.62 24.18 11.34
N MET A 271 -15.06 24.33 12.55
CA MET A 271 -13.86 25.12 12.79
C MET A 271 -12.56 24.32 12.62
N TYR A 272 -12.66 23.00 12.41
CA TYR A 272 -11.49 22.14 12.25
C TYR A 272 -10.60 22.60 11.11
N LYS A 273 -9.28 22.58 11.36
CA LYS A 273 -8.24 22.88 10.37
C LYS A 273 -7.22 21.74 10.36
N ARG A 274 -6.75 21.36 9.17
CA ARG A 274 -5.74 20.29 8.99
C ARG A 274 -4.36 20.59 9.59
N THR A 275 -4.15 21.78 10.15
CA THR A 275 -2.99 22.08 11.01
C THR A 275 -3.05 21.34 12.35
N GLU A 276 -4.25 20.95 12.79
CA GLU A 276 -4.45 20.10 13.96
C GLU A 276 -4.41 18.61 13.57
N ARG A 277 -3.92 17.79 14.48
CA ARG A 277 -3.94 16.32 14.35
C ARG A 277 -5.37 15.79 14.47
N VAL A 278 -5.85 15.12 13.44
CA VAL A 278 -7.24 14.62 13.38
C VAL A 278 -7.57 13.59 14.45
N ASP A 279 -6.62 12.72 14.80
CA ASP A 279 -6.77 11.75 15.88
C ASP A 279 -6.95 12.44 17.22
N LYS A 280 -6.09 13.42 17.53
CA LYS A 280 -6.20 14.24 18.74
C LYS A 280 -7.55 14.94 18.80
N PHE A 281 -7.95 15.60 17.71
CA PHE A 281 -9.24 16.28 17.61
C PHE A 281 -10.42 15.36 17.94
N TRP A 282 -10.44 14.14 17.39
CA TRP A 282 -11.50 13.18 17.66
C TRP A 282 -11.44 12.60 19.07
N PHE A 283 -10.26 12.26 19.59
CA PHE A 283 -10.14 11.82 20.98
C PHE A 283 -10.59 12.91 21.95
N ASP A 284 -10.24 14.17 21.72
CA ASP A 284 -10.68 15.30 22.55
C ASP A 284 -12.21 15.46 22.50
N LEU A 285 -12.85 15.30 21.33
CA LEU A 285 -14.31 15.29 21.19
C LEU A 285 -14.96 14.17 22.01
N LEU A 286 -14.44 12.94 21.88
CA LEU A 286 -15.01 11.77 22.57
C LEU A 286 -14.75 11.79 24.08
N SER A 287 -13.59 12.27 24.52
CA SER A 287 -13.22 12.32 25.93
C SER A 287 -13.85 13.49 26.68
N THR A 288 -14.21 14.58 25.99
CA THR A 288 -14.92 15.71 26.60
C THR A 288 -16.44 15.56 26.58
N TYR A 289 -16.95 14.50 25.94
CA TYR A 289 -18.38 14.19 25.94
C TYR A 289 -18.84 13.65 27.31
N PRO A 290 -20.03 14.04 27.83
CA PRO A 290 -20.45 13.67 29.19
C PRO A 290 -20.65 12.16 29.41
N LYS A 291 -20.96 11.39 28.37
CA LYS A 291 -21.19 9.94 28.48
C LYS A 291 -19.95 9.16 28.03
N PRO A 292 -19.70 7.96 28.59
CA PRO A 292 -18.60 7.10 28.13
C PRO A 292 -18.74 6.70 26.66
N CYS A 293 -17.67 6.90 25.88
CA CYS A 293 -17.61 6.59 24.44
C CYS A 293 -16.63 5.44 24.14
N ASN A 294 -16.61 4.39 24.96
CA ASN A 294 -15.57 3.34 24.90
C ASN A 294 -15.52 2.58 23.56
N ASP A 295 -16.68 2.25 22.98
CA ASP A 295 -16.75 1.54 21.69
C ASP A 295 -16.32 2.46 20.53
N ALA A 296 -16.75 3.74 20.55
CA ALA A 296 -16.33 4.73 19.57
C ALA A 296 -14.82 5.02 19.64
N ILE A 297 -14.25 5.10 20.85
CA ILE A 297 -12.79 5.25 21.08
C ILE A 297 -12.04 4.02 20.55
N SER A 298 -12.58 2.82 20.77
CA SER A 298 -11.96 1.57 20.27
C SER A 298 -11.95 1.52 18.75
N LEU A 299 -13.09 1.86 18.13
CA LEU A 299 -13.19 2.04 16.68
C LEU A 299 -12.16 3.07 16.18
N LEU A 300 -12.10 4.25 16.79
CA LEU A 300 -11.19 5.31 16.38
C LEU A 300 -9.72 4.86 16.42
N LYS A 301 -9.32 4.11 17.45
CA LYS A 301 -7.98 3.52 17.54
C LYS A 301 -7.70 2.58 16.37
N MET A 302 -8.64 1.73 15.99
CA MET A 302 -8.48 0.82 14.83
C MET A 302 -8.34 1.59 13.52
N ILE A 303 -9.07 2.69 13.36
CA ILE A 303 -9.05 3.47 12.12
C ILE A 303 -7.80 4.33 12.00
N MET A 304 -7.39 5.02 13.06
CA MET A 304 -6.27 5.96 13.02
C MET A 304 -4.90 5.28 12.85
N ILE A 305 -4.82 3.95 13.00
CA ILE A 305 -3.61 3.17 12.71
C ILE A 305 -3.57 2.64 11.27
N LEU A 306 -4.65 2.77 10.50
CA LEU A 306 -4.66 2.36 9.10
C LEU A 306 -3.66 3.20 8.30
N SER A 307 -2.95 2.54 7.40
CA SER A 307 -1.92 3.19 6.59
C SER A 307 -2.54 4.18 5.59
N HIS A 308 -2.16 5.46 5.70
CA HIS A 308 -2.43 6.49 4.69
C HIS A 308 -1.25 6.75 3.76
N GLY A 309 -0.08 6.19 4.05
CA GLY A 309 1.17 6.46 3.36
C GLY A 309 2.30 5.56 3.85
N ASN A 310 3.37 5.44 3.05
CA ASN A 310 4.52 4.61 3.42
C ASN A 310 5.62 5.39 4.14
N SER A 311 5.51 6.72 4.24
CA SER A 311 6.60 7.56 4.73
C SER A 311 7.06 7.23 6.14
N ASN A 312 6.17 6.77 7.03
CA ASN A 312 6.59 6.28 8.35
C ASN A 312 7.45 5.01 8.24
N VAL A 313 7.01 4.04 7.45
CA VAL A 313 7.73 2.78 7.20
C VAL A 313 9.07 3.04 6.50
N GLU A 314 9.10 3.92 5.51
CA GLU A 314 10.32 4.29 4.75
C GLU A 314 11.33 5.05 5.61
N ARG A 315 10.86 5.94 6.50
CA ARG A 315 11.71 6.56 7.54
C ARG A 315 12.29 5.48 8.44
N GLY A 316 11.48 4.53 8.90
CA GLY A 316 11.93 3.38 9.69
C GLY A 316 13.02 2.57 8.99
N PHE A 317 12.86 2.26 7.70
CA PHE A 317 13.89 1.57 6.92
C PHE A 317 15.17 2.37 6.76
N SER A 318 15.06 3.69 6.59
CA SER A 318 16.24 4.57 6.49
C SER A 318 17.04 4.58 7.79
N ILE A 319 16.36 4.67 8.94
CA ILE A 319 17.03 4.60 10.24
C ILE A 319 17.59 3.19 10.49
N ASN A 320 16.86 2.14 10.09
CA ASN A 320 17.37 0.77 10.18
C ASN A 320 18.66 0.62 9.37
N LYS A 321 18.73 1.20 8.16
CA LYS A 321 19.94 1.18 7.32
C LYS A 321 21.14 1.80 8.03
N GLU A 322 20.94 2.88 8.78
CA GLU A 322 21.99 3.51 9.61
C GLU A 322 22.36 2.68 10.85
N CYS A 323 21.43 1.86 11.34
CA CYS A 323 21.65 0.97 12.49
C CYS A 323 22.26 -0.39 12.13
N LEU A 324 22.38 -0.73 10.84
CA LEU A 324 22.90 -2.02 10.37
C LEU A 324 24.43 -2.05 10.40
N TRP A 325 24.99 -3.19 10.83
CA TRP A 325 26.41 -3.55 10.66
C TRP A 325 26.52 -4.95 10.06
N GLU A 326 27.68 -5.28 9.50
CA GLU A 326 27.96 -6.59 8.93
C GLU A 326 27.80 -7.70 9.97
N ASN A 327 27.25 -8.86 9.55
CA ASN A 327 27.04 -10.04 10.39
C ASN A 327 26.15 -9.82 11.63
N MET A 328 25.32 -8.78 11.63
CA MET A 328 24.37 -8.51 12.70
C MET A 328 23.20 -9.50 12.69
N LYS A 329 22.81 -10.01 13.86
CA LYS A 329 21.57 -10.78 14.03
C LYS A 329 20.38 -9.84 14.18
N GLU A 330 19.21 -10.29 13.72
CA GLU A 330 17.94 -9.54 13.83
C GLU A 330 17.67 -9.01 15.25
N LYS A 331 17.86 -9.85 16.29
CA LYS A 331 17.70 -9.45 17.70
C LYS A 331 18.57 -8.25 18.08
N THR A 332 19.77 -8.14 17.52
CA THR A 332 20.68 -7.02 17.77
C THR A 332 20.17 -5.74 17.11
N LEU A 333 19.63 -5.83 15.90
CA LEU A 333 19.00 -4.69 15.23
C LEU A 333 17.80 -4.19 16.03
N ILE A 334 16.92 -5.10 16.48
CA ILE A 334 15.75 -4.77 17.32
C ILE A 334 16.20 -4.05 18.60
N ALA A 335 17.18 -4.60 19.32
CA ALA A 335 17.69 -3.99 20.54
C ALA A 335 18.25 -2.57 20.31
N ARG A 336 19.01 -2.36 19.22
CA ARG A 336 19.53 -1.02 18.86
C ARG A 336 18.41 -0.05 18.51
N ARG A 337 17.38 -0.51 17.79
CA ARG A 337 16.22 0.32 17.45
C ARG A 337 15.43 0.73 18.70
N ILE A 338 15.23 -0.17 19.64
CA ILE A 338 14.62 0.14 20.95
C ILE A 338 15.40 1.26 21.66
N VAL A 339 16.73 1.16 21.71
CA VAL A 339 17.57 2.19 22.34
C VAL A 339 17.45 3.52 21.60
N TYR A 340 17.56 3.53 20.28
CA TYR A 340 17.42 4.73 19.46
C TYR A 340 16.05 5.40 19.66
N ASP A 341 14.97 4.63 19.53
CA ASP A 341 13.60 5.16 19.65
C ASP A 341 13.33 5.68 21.07
N SER A 342 13.87 5.02 22.10
CA SER A 342 13.79 5.49 23.49
C SER A 342 14.51 6.83 23.71
N ILE A 343 15.70 7.00 23.14
CA ILE A 343 16.46 8.26 23.22
C ILE A 343 15.70 9.38 22.51
N GLN A 344 15.17 9.10 21.30
CA GLN A 344 14.40 10.09 20.55
C GLN A 344 13.11 10.49 21.28
N ALA A 345 12.40 9.53 21.89
CA ALA A 345 11.19 9.79 22.67
C ALA A 345 11.44 10.70 23.89
N ASN A 346 12.66 10.67 24.46
CA ASN A 346 13.06 11.57 25.55
C ASN A 346 13.51 12.96 25.04
N GLY A 347 13.47 13.23 23.73
CA GLY A 347 13.94 14.50 23.17
C GLY A 347 15.46 14.57 22.99
N GLY A 348 16.12 13.41 22.90
CA GLY A 348 17.55 13.29 22.67
C GLY A 348 18.34 12.83 23.90
N ILE A 349 19.64 12.58 23.69
CA ILE A 349 20.50 11.94 24.69
C ILE A 349 20.68 12.78 25.96
N ASN A 350 20.64 14.11 25.84
CA ASN A 350 20.82 15.03 26.97
C ASN A 350 19.66 14.98 27.96
N ASN A 351 18.47 14.60 27.50
CA ASN A 351 17.26 14.51 28.30
C ASN A 351 16.97 13.08 28.76
N PHE A 352 17.82 12.11 28.38
CA PHE A 352 17.61 10.72 28.72
C PHE A 352 18.08 10.45 30.16
N GLU A 353 17.14 10.15 31.04
CA GLU A 353 17.45 9.81 32.44
C GLU A 353 17.89 8.35 32.57
N VAL A 354 19.10 8.14 33.10
CA VAL A 354 19.62 6.79 33.39
C VAL A 354 19.00 6.29 34.69
N SER A 355 17.96 5.47 34.57
CA SER A 355 17.26 4.90 35.72
C SER A 355 18.13 3.87 36.48
N LYS A 356 17.87 3.70 37.79
CA LYS A 356 18.52 2.66 38.61
C LYS A 356 18.31 1.24 38.03
N GLN A 357 17.15 0.99 37.41
CA GLN A 357 16.86 -0.28 36.75
C GLN A 357 17.75 -0.51 35.53
N LEU A 358 18.09 0.55 34.78
CA LEU A 358 19.03 0.46 33.66
C LEU A 358 20.43 0.10 34.15
N ILE A 359 20.89 0.73 35.24
CA ILE A 359 22.18 0.44 35.87
C ILE A 359 22.25 -1.02 36.35
N LEU A 360 21.19 -1.50 37.01
CA LEU A 360 21.10 -2.90 37.44
C LEU A 360 21.11 -3.87 36.24
N SER A 361 20.37 -3.55 35.18
CA SER A 361 20.35 -4.34 33.94
C SER A 361 21.74 -4.44 33.30
N VAL A 362 22.51 -3.36 33.28
CA VAL A 362 23.89 -3.35 32.78
C VAL A 362 24.81 -4.20 33.66
N ARG A 363 24.70 -4.06 34.99
CA ARG A 363 25.50 -4.88 35.95
C ARG A 363 25.25 -6.38 35.77
N ASN A 364 24.00 -6.77 35.50
CA ASN A 364 23.62 -8.18 35.32
C ASN A 364 23.80 -8.69 33.88
N SER A 365 24.19 -7.82 32.94
CA SER A 365 24.23 -8.15 31.51
C SER A 365 25.11 -9.36 31.17
N ARG A 366 26.25 -9.52 31.88
CA ARG A 366 27.13 -10.67 31.67
C ARG A 366 26.48 -11.99 32.10
N GLY A 367 25.80 -12.01 33.24
CA GLY A 367 25.07 -13.19 33.71
C GLY A 367 23.97 -13.59 32.73
N ASN A 368 23.15 -12.62 32.33
CA ASN A 368 22.07 -12.82 31.36
C ASN A 368 22.61 -13.34 30.00
N TYR A 369 23.79 -12.86 29.59
CA TYR A 369 24.43 -13.32 28.35
C TYR A 369 24.88 -14.78 28.42
N GLU A 370 25.49 -15.21 29.52
CA GLU A 370 25.91 -16.60 29.69
C GLU A 370 24.69 -17.53 29.76
N GLU A 371 23.64 -17.15 30.51
CA GLU A 371 22.40 -17.91 30.57
C GLU A 371 21.74 -18.04 29.19
N TYR A 372 21.69 -16.94 28.43
CA TYR A 372 21.22 -16.96 27.05
C TYR A 372 22.05 -17.92 26.17
N LYS A 373 23.38 -17.92 26.29
CA LYS A 373 24.27 -18.78 25.52
C LYS A 373 24.05 -20.26 25.86
N GLU A 374 23.84 -20.59 27.12
CA GLU A 374 23.51 -21.94 27.54
C GLU A 374 22.14 -22.39 27.02
N LYS A 375 21.12 -21.54 27.14
CA LYS A 375 19.79 -21.81 26.59
C LYS A 375 19.85 -22.04 25.08
N LYS A 376 20.56 -21.18 24.35
CA LYS A 376 20.70 -21.32 22.90
C LYS A 376 21.44 -22.61 22.49
N ARG A 377 22.44 -23.04 23.28
CA ARG A 377 23.12 -24.33 23.07
C ARG A 377 22.18 -25.52 23.28
N LYS A 378 21.28 -25.44 24.26
CA LYS A 378 20.25 -26.48 24.51
C LYS A 378 19.24 -26.52 23.35
N GLU A 379 18.70 -25.37 22.95
CA GLU A 379 17.79 -25.24 21.81
C GLU A 379 18.41 -25.77 20.50
N GLU A 380 19.68 -25.47 20.23
CA GLU A 380 20.38 -25.99 19.05
C GLU A 380 20.60 -27.51 19.08
N LYS A 381 20.83 -28.09 20.27
CA LYS A 381 20.93 -29.54 20.43
C LYS A 381 19.59 -30.22 20.21
N GLU A 382 18.53 -29.71 20.85
CA GLU A 382 17.16 -30.21 20.69
C GLU A 382 16.69 -30.11 19.23
N LEU A 383 16.97 -29.00 18.55
CA LEU A 383 16.62 -28.83 17.14
C LEU A 383 17.35 -29.85 16.25
N ARG A 384 18.64 -30.11 16.51
CA ARG A 384 19.40 -31.15 15.78
C ARG A 384 18.86 -32.55 16.03
N GLU A 385 18.48 -32.86 17.26
CA GLU A 385 17.88 -34.15 17.61
C GLU A 385 16.50 -34.32 16.97
N ASN A 386 15.64 -33.29 17.01
CA ASN A 386 14.34 -33.30 16.34
C ASN A 386 14.48 -33.46 14.83
N PHE A 387 15.48 -32.81 14.21
CA PHE A 387 15.74 -32.96 12.78
C PHE A 387 16.18 -34.39 12.43
N LYS A 388 17.02 -35.02 13.26
CA LYS A 388 17.40 -36.43 13.11
C LYS A 388 16.17 -37.35 13.23
N ARG A 389 15.36 -37.18 14.27
CA ARG A 389 14.12 -37.95 14.47
C ARG A 389 13.15 -37.81 13.30
N LYS A 390 12.96 -36.59 12.79
CA LYS A 390 12.10 -36.33 11.63
C LYS A 390 12.62 -37.05 10.39
N ARG A 391 13.93 -37.00 10.13
CA ARG A 391 14.55 -37.69 8.99
C ARG A 391 14.44 -39.22 9.11
N GLU A 392 14.61 -39.77 10.31
CA GLU A 392 14.43 -41.19 10.59
C GLU A 392 12.98 -41.62 10.34
N ALA A 393 12.00 -40.86 10.84
CA ALA A 393 10.58 -41.12 10.60
C ALA A 393 10.22 -41.04 9.10
N GLU A 394 10.76 -40.07 8.37
CA GLU A 394 10.56 -39.97 6.91
C GLU A 394 11.14 -41.17 6.16
N ASN A 395 12.31 -41.67 6.56
CA ASN A 395 12.91 -42.86 5.98
C ASN A 395 12.08 -44.12 6.28
N GLN A 396 11.66 -44.31 7.53
CA GLN A 396 10.78 -45.42 7.91
C GLN A 396 9.46 -45.38 7.15
N LEU A 397 8.88 -44.19 6.95
CA LEU A 397 7.65 -44.03 6.17
C LEU A 397 7.85 -44.43 4.70
N LYS A 398 9.00 -44.09 4.09
CA LYS A 398 9.33 -44.53 2.73
C LYS A 398 9.49 -46.05 2.64
N GLU A 399 10.17 -46.66 3.60
CA GLU A 399 10.33 -48.12 3.65
C GLU A 399 8.99 -48.84 3.80
N LEU A 400 8.11 -48.36 4.70
CA LEU A 400 6.77 -48.93 4.88
C LEU A 400 5.90 -48.78 3.64
N LYS A 401 5.97 -47.63 2.94
CA LYS A 401 5.28 -47.44 1.65
C LYS A 401 5.78 -48.41 0.59
N ALA A 402 7.09 -48.62 0.48
CA ALA A 402 7.67 -49.58 -0.46
C ALA A 402 7.27 -51.03 -0.13
N LYS A 403 7.26 -51.40 1.16
CA LYS A 403 6.77 -52.71 1.61
C LYS A 403 5.28 -52.90 1.28
N LYS A 404 4.45 -51.89 1.53
CA LYS A 404 3.01 -51.92 1.18
C LYS A 404 2.80 -52.14 -0.32
N LEU A 405 3.57 -51.45 -1.16
CA LEU A 405 3.47 -51.61 -2.62
C LEU A 405 3.83 -53.04 -3.06
N LYS A 406 4.93 -53.60 -2.55
CA LYS A 406 5.32 -54.99 -2.85
C LYS A 406 4.27 -56.01 -2.44
N ILE A 407 3.62 -55.82 -1.28
CA ILE A 407 2.54 -56.70 -0.81
C ILE A 407 1.32 -56.60 -1.74
N LEU A 408 0.95 -55.39 -2.19
CA LEU A 408 -0.16 -55.19 -3.12
C LEU A 408 0.13 -55.83 -4.50
N GLU A 409 1.35 -55.69 -5.01
CA GLU A 409 1.76 -56.32 -6.28
C GLU A 409 1.74 -57.85 -6.20
N ALA A 410 2.17 -58.43 -5.08
CA ALA A 410 2.09 -59.87 -4.84
C ALA A 410 0.64 -60.35 -4.78
N ALA A 411 -0.21 -59.66 -4.01
CA ALA A 411 -1.63 -59.98 -3.91
C ALA A 411 -2.37 -59.89 -5.26
N GLN A 412 -2.03 -58.91 -6.10
CA GLN A 412 -2.60 -58.80 -7.46
C GLN A 412 -2.19 -59.98 -8.34
N LYS A 413 -0.92 -60.40 -8.30
CA LYS A 413 -0.47 -61.58 -9.04
C LYS A 413 -1.18 -62.85 -8.60
N ASP A 414 -1.33 -63.04 -7.29
CA ASP A 414 -2.05 -64.20 -6.75
C ASP A 414 -3.54 -64.17 -7.13
N SER A 415 -4.17 -62.99 -7.11
CA SER A 415 -5.56 -62.80 -7.58
C SER A 415 -5.73 -63.19 -9.04
N LEU A 416 -4.81 -62.76 -9.92
CA LEU A 416 -4.84 -63.11 -11.35
C LEU A 416 -4.71 -64.62 -11.56
N ARG A 417 -3.83 -65.30 -10.81
CA ARG A 417 -3.69 -66.77 -10.89
C ARG A 417 -4.98 -67.48 -10.48
N VAL A 418 -5.62 -67.03 -9.41
CA VAL A 418 -6.91 -67.59 -8.97
C VAL A 418 -8.01 -67.33 -10.01
N GLU A 419 -8.03 -66.15 -10.63
CA GLU A 419 -8.97 -65.84 -11.72
C GLU A 419 -8.76 -66.72 -12.96
N GLU A 420 -7.51 -66.99 -13.34
CA GLU A 420 -7.17 -67.92 -14.42
C GLU A 420 -7.64 -69.36 -14.11
N GLU A 421 -7.43 -69.84 -12.88
CA GLU A 421 -7.93 -71.14 -12.43
C GLU A 421 -9.46 -71.20 -12.49
N ILE A 422 -10.15 -70.17 -11.97
CA ILE A 422 -11.62 -70.06 -12.05
C ILE A 422 -12.09 -70.07 -13.51
N ALA A 423 -11.43 -69.32 -14.39
CA ALA A 423 -11.77 -69.24 -15.81
C ALA A 423 -11.59 -70.60 -16.50
N SER A 424 -10.49 -71.32 -16.20
CA SER A 424 -10.22 -72.65 -16.73
C SER A 424 -11.29 -73.67 -16.31
N LEU A 425 -11.71 -73.65 -15.05
CA LEU A 425 -12.77 -74.51 -14.51
C LEU A 425 -14.14 -74.18 -15.11
N LYS A 426 -14.46 -72.90 -15.31
CA LYS A 426 -15.68 -72.48 -16.01
C LYS A 426 -15.73 -72.95 -17.46
N LEU A 427 -14.58 -73.01 -18.13
CA LEU A 427 -14.47 -73.47 -19.52
C LEU A 427 -14.64 -74.99 -19.63
N LEU A 428 -14.15 -75.74 -18.64
CA LEU A 428 -14.41 -77.17 -18.46
C LEU A 428 -15.90 -77.44 -18.18
N GLN A 429 -16.53 -76.64 -17.33
CA GLN A 429 -17.95 -76.74 -17.00
C GLN A 429 -18.89 -76.49 -18.19
N LYS A 430 -18.43 -75.73 -19.21
CA LYS A 430 -19.18 -75.49 -20.46
C LYS A 430 -19.01 -76.58 -21.53
N LYS A 431 -18.04 -77.48 -21.37
CA LYS A 431 -17.74 -78.58 -22.31
C LYS A 431 -18.32 -79.93 -21.88
N LEU A 432 -18.74 -80.04 -20.62
CA LEU A 432 -19.64 -81.06 -20.09
C LEU A 432 -21.08 -80.61 -20.32
#